data_AF-A0A6B0XLA5-F1
#
_entry.id   AF-A0A6B0XLA5-F1
#
_cell.length_a   1.000
_cell.length_b   1.000
_cell.length_c   1.000
_cell.angle_alpha   90.00
_cell.angle_beta   90.00
_cell.angle_gamma   90.00
#
_symmetry.space_group_name_H-M   'P 1'
#
loop_
_entity.id
_entity.type
_entity.pdbx_description
1 polymer ?
#
loop_
_entity_poly.entity_id
_entity_poly.type
_entity_poly.pdbx_seq_one_letter_code
_entity_poly.pdbx_strand_id
1 'polypeptide(L)'
;MATDFFRQQDIARRNTGRLVLLFVSAVLAVVVSVLAFAAALIALFSRDPATNAPDWVAATDPQRLILILVATLVVVVGGSLVRIAELRAGGRLVAEELGGRLLSPNTSEPAERRLLNVVEEMAIASGVSAPPVYLMDGEAGINAFAAGLTPQDAVVGVTRGAATALDRDELQGVIAHEFSHILNGDMRLNLRLMGMLHGIFLIGAIGYVLLRVRVTTFVVIGAGLSVLGFSGTFFGNLIKAAVSRQREFLADASAVQFTRQPGGIAGALKKIGGLATGSRVESPNAPQASHMFFGRATSGLNAVFSTHPPLEERITRIEPSWDGEFPELPAEVIEALTAASPVSTAEGQARAVAGGDVATAVSRVGQPTFAHLQYAAELIDGLPEPVVQAAREPYGARAAVYALLLDPAPEPRRSQLRRLEAAADQGVYEETLRLAPCIEQLGRRMRLPLLEIALPALRVLSSWQYQRFQENLVDLVEADDVIDLFEWSLQRILLRDMQASFGRLGPRRVRHASVRSVASSLAVLMSVLAYVGDRNPQAAERAFAAGWRVLSLPEWRLLPHEACGFTELDAALVELDRSLPQVKKRTLEAAVGCITADRQVSVDETELLRAVSASMSCPMPPILRSC
;
A
#
# COMPACT_ATOMS: atom_id res chain seq x y z
N MET A 1 12.24 -5.63 19.19
CA MET A 1 11.40 -6.83 18.96
C MET A 1 10.93 -6.77 17.52
N ALA A 2 11.47 -7.59 16.62
CA ALA A 2 11.16 -7.55 15.20
C ALA A 2 9.73 -8.06 14.94
N THR A 3 8.92 -7.31 14.18
CA THR A 3 7.50 -7.59 13.95
C THR A 3 7.29 -8.41 12.68
N ASP A 4 7.10 -9.72 12.83
CA ASP A 4 6.73 -10.65 11.75
C ASP A 4 5.49 -10.13 10.96
N PHE A 5 5.70 -9.79 9.68
CA PHE A 5 4.68 -9.26 8.76
C PHE A 5 3.39 -10.10 8.77
N PHE A 6 3.53 -11.43 8.73
CA PHE A 6 2.39 -12.34 8.69
C PHE A 6 1.62 -12.34 10.02
N ARG A 7 2.35 -12.22 11.14
CA ARG A 7 1.75 -12.07 12.48
C ARG A 7 0.97 -10.77 12.59
N GLN A 8 1.48 -9.67 12.03
CA GLN A 8 0.77 -8.39 12.03
C GLN A 8 -0.51 -8.45 11.19
N GLN A 9 -0.48 -9.11 10.03
CA GLN A 9 -1.69 -9.34 9.24
C GLN A 9 -2.76 -10.13 10.00
N ASP A 10 -2.36 -11.14 10.77
CA ASP A 10 -3.29 -11.92 11.61
C ASP A 10 -3.85 -11.11 12.78
N ILE A 11 -3.02 -10.31 13.45
CA ILE A 11 -3.46 -9.40 14.54
C ILE A 11 -4.43 -8.36 13.98
N ALA A 12 -4.10 -7.72 12.86
CA ALA A 12 -4.97 -6.75 12.19
C ALA A 12 -6.34 -7.36 11.87
N ARG A 13 -6.38 -8.60 11.39
CA ARG A 13 -7.64 -9.32 11.13
C ARG A 13 -8.45 -9.58 12.40
N ARG A 14 -7.82 -10.03 13.50
CA ARG A 14 -8.51 -10.27 14.78
C ARG A 14 -9.07 -8.97 15.37
N ASN A 15 -8.28 -7.90 15.31
CA ASN A 15 -8.70 -6.57 15.78
C ASN A 15 -9.81 -5.99 14.91
N THR A 16 -9.80 -6.26 13.60
CA THR A 16 -10.92 -5.90 12.70
C THR A 16 -12.24 -6.48 13.21
N GLY A 17 -12.27 -7.73 13.67
CA GLY A 17 -13.50 -8.34 14.22
C GLY A 17 -14.05 -7.58 15.44
N ARG A 18 -13.16 -7.19 16.37
CA ARG A 18 -13.53 -6.38 17.54
C ARG A 18 -14.03 -4.98 17.14
N LEU A 19 -13.36 -4.35 16.17
CA LEU A 19 -13.77 -3.05 15.63
C LEU A 19 -15.14 -3.10 14.96
N VAL A 20 -15.43 -4.16 14.18
CA VAL A 20 -16.75 -4.36 13.57
C VAL A 20 -17.82 -4.49 14.65
N LEU A 21 -17.56 -5.24 15.74
CA LEU A 21 -18.49 -5.35 16.85
C LEU A 21 -18.77 -3.99 17.52
N LEU A 22 -17.73 -3.21 17.78
CA LEU A 22 -17.86 -1.86 18.34
C LEU A 22 -18.62 -0.92 17.40
N PHE A 23 -18.39 -1.02 16.10
CA PHE A 23 -19.11 -0.25 15.09
C PHE A 23 -20.59 -0.62 15.04
N VAL A 24 -20.93 -1.92 15.02
CA VAL A 24 -22.33 -2.38 15.07
C VAL A 24 -23.02 -1.86 16.34
N SER A 25 -22.32 -1.88 17.47
CA SER A 25 -22.83 -1.33 18.73
C SER A 25 -23.07 0.18 18.65
N ALA A 26 -22.15 0.94 18.04
CA ALA A 26 -22.32 2.37 17.82
C ALA A 26 -23.48 2.70 16.87
N VAL A 27 -23.64 1.94 15.79
CA VAL A 27 -24.78 2.09 14.86
C VAL A 27 -26.09 1.83 15.59
N LEU A 28 -26.18 0.74 16.37
CA LEU A 28 -27.37 0.44 17.18
C LEU A 28 -27.70 1.57 18.16
N ALA A 29 -26.69 2.11 18.85
CA ALA A 29 -26.88 3.23 19.76
C ALA A 29 -27.41 4.49 19.05
N VAL A 30 -26.88 4.83 17.86
CA VAL A 30 -27.35 5.96 17.05
C VAL A 30 -28.79 5.72 16.57
N VAL A 31 -29.10 4.52 16.08
CA VAL A 31 -30.45 4.16 15.61
C VAL A 31 -31.47 4.28 16.75
N VAL A 32 -31.16 3.73 17.93
CA VAL A 32 -32.02 3.85 19.12
C VAL A 32 -32.21 5.30 19.52
N SER A 33 -31.15 6.12 19.47
CA SER A 33 -31.22 7.54 19.81
C SER A 33 -32.08 8.33 18.82
N VAL A 34 -31.97 8.04 17.52
CA VAL A 34 -32.81 8.66 16.48
C VAL A 34 -34.28 8.27 16.65
N LEU A 35 -34.57 7.01 16.95
CA LEU A 35 -35.94 6.55 17.23
C LEU A 35 -36.53 7.23 18.45
N ALA A 36 -35.79 7.29 19.56
CA ALA A 36 -36.24 7.96 20.78
C ALA A 36 -36.48 9.46 20.54
N PHE A 37 -35.58 10.12 19.79
CA PHE A 37 -35.72 11.52 19.43
C PHE A 37 -36.95 11.76 18.54
N ALA A 38 -37.17 10.92 17.53
CA ALA A 38 -38.33 11.04 16.65
C ALA A 38 -39.65 10.81 17.42
N ALA A 39 -39.70 9.81 18.31
CA ALA A 39 -40.85 9.57 19.18
C ALA A 39 -41.14 10.77 20.08
N ALA A 40 -40.10 11.37 20.69
CA ALA A 40 -40.25 12.56 21.51
C ALA A 40 -40.79 13.76 20.71
N LEU A 41 -40.30 13.99 19.48
CA LEU A 41 -40.84 15.04 18.61
C LEU A 41 -42.30 14.77 18.25
N ILE A 42 -42.66 13.54 17.86
CA ILE A 42 -44.04 13.18 17.52
C ILE A 42 -44.97 13.43 18.72
N ALA A 43 -44.56 13.05 19.94
CA ALA A 43 -45.34 13.30 21.15
C ALA A 43 -45.51 14.80 21.44
N LEU A 44 -44.49 15.63 21.16
CA LEU A 44 -44.55 17.07 21.41
C LEU A 44 -45.42 17.84 20.39
N PHE A 45 -45.39 17.40 19.12
CA PHE A 45 -46.15 18.04 18.03
C PHE A 45 -47.57 17.46 17.86
N SER A 46 -47.80 16.22 18.27
CA SER A 46 -49.12 15.59 18.33
C SER A 46 -49.64 15.74 19.75
N ARG A 47 -50.57 16.67 19.98
CA ARG A 47 -51.19 16.89 21.30
C ARG A 47 -52.43 16.01 21.42
N ASP A 48 -52.63 15.39 22.58
CA ASP A 48 -53.87 14.67 22.89
C ASP A 48 -55.06 15.67 22.86
N PRO A 49 -56.10 15.42 22.04
CA PRO A 49 -57.25 16.32 21.93
C PRO A 49 -58.00 16.53 23.25
N ALA A 50 -57.95 15.57 24.17
CA ALA A 50 -58.69 15.61 25.43
C ALA A 50 -57.92 16.32 26.55
N THR A 51 -56.61 16.11 26.64
CA THR A 51 -55.80 16.59 27.77
C THR A 51 -54.83 17.71 27.40
N ASN A 52 -54.62 17.96 26.10
CA ASN A 52 -53.58 18.83 25.56
C ASN A 52 -52.16 18.46 26.04
N ALA A 53 -51.98 17.22 26.53
CA ALA A 53 -50.70 16.67 26.92
C ALA A 53 -49.98 16.06 25.68
N PRO A 54 -48.66 15.77 25.77
CA PRO A 54 -47.95 15.06 24.72
C PRO A 54 -48.57 13.69 24.40
N ASP A 55 -48.86 13.41 23.12
CA ASP A 55 -49.50 12.18 22.69
C ASP A 55 -48.48 11.04 22.54
N TRP A 56 -48.25 10.32 23.64
CA TRP A 56 -47.36 9.16 23.67
C TRP A 56 -47.91 7.94 22.93
N VAL A 57 -49.22 7.86 22.70
CA VAL A 57 -49.84 6.76 21.94
C VAL A 57 -49.49 6.93 20.46
N ALA A 58 -49.63 8.14 19.92
CA ALA A 58 -49.22 8.46 18.55
C ALA A 58 -47.70 8.34 18.34
N ALA A 59 -46.89 8.59 19.37
CA ALA A 59 -45.44 8.48 19.34
C ALA A 59 -44.91 7.04 19.39
N THR A 60 -45.69 6.12 19.98
CA THR A 60 -45.32 4.70 20.11
C THR A 60 -45.99 3.79 19.07
N ASP A 61 -46.66 4.38 18.08
CA ASP A 61 -47.25 3.65 16.95
C ASP A 61 -46.19 2.77 16.25
N PRO A 62 -46.35 1.43 16.28
CA PRO A 62 -45.37 0.51 15.73
C PRO A 62 -45.07 0.76 14.25
N GLN A 63 -46.08 1.16 13.46
CA GLN A 63 -45.89 1.37 12.02
C GLN A 63 -44.95 2.53 11.74
N ARG A 64 -45.09 3.65 12.45
CA ARG A 64 -44.21 4.82 12.32
C ARG A 64 -42.79 4.52 12.80
N LEU A 65 -42.65 3.85 13.94
CA LEU A 65 -41.33 3.50 14.47
C LEU A 65 -40.59 2.53 13.54
N ILE A 66 -41.28 1.55 12.95
CA ILE A 66 -40.70 0.65 11.96
C ILE A 66 -40.26 1.44 10.71
N LEU A 67 -41.08 2.38 10.22
CA LEU A 67 -40.73 3.20 9.07
C LEU A 67 -39.46 4.04 9.33
N ILE A 68 -39.38 4.70 10.50
CA ILE A 68 -38.22 5.52 10.88
C ILE A 68 -36.98 4.65 11.08
N LEU A 69 -37.12 3.45 11.67
CA LEU A 69 -36.05 2.48 11.82
C LEU A 69 -35.50 2.08 10.45
N VAL A 70 -36.37 1.66 9.53
CA VAL A 70 -35.98 1.26 8.18
C VAL A 70 -35.32 2.41 7.44
N ALA A 71 -35.89 3.62 7.49
CA ALA A 71 -35.31 4.80 6.86
C ALA A 71 -33.91 5.12 7.41
N THR A 72 -33.74 5.08 8.73
CA THR A 72 -32.44 5.32 9.38
C THR A 72 -31.41 4.27 8.99
N LEU A 73 -31.80 2.98 8.99
CA LEU A 73 -30.94 1.88 8.57
C LEU A 73 -30.56 1.99 7.09
N VAL A 74 -31.48 2.38 6.22
CA VAL A 74 -31.19 2.61 4.79
C VAL A 74 -30.16 3.72 4.62
N VAL A 75 -30.27 4.83 5.35
CA VAL A 75 -29.28 5.92 5.28
C VAL A 75 -27.91 5.46 5.78
N VAL A 76 -27.86 4.85 6.98
CA VAL A 76 -26.58 4.45 7.59
C VAL A 76 -25.93 3.30 6.82
N VAL A 77 -26.64 2.18 6.66
CA VAL A 77 -26.08 0.99 5.99
C VAL A 77 -25.91 1.24 4.50
N GLY A 78 -26.90 1.85 3.84
CA GLY A 78 -26.81 2.18 2.42
C GLY A 78 -25.66 3.15 2.14
N GLY A 79 -25.54 4.23 2.91
CA GLY A 79 -24.43 5.18 2.80
C GLY A 79 -23.06 4.53 3.04
N SER A 80 -22.93 3.68 4.06
CA SER A 80 -21.69 2.92 4.29
C SER A 80 -21.37 1.96 3.15
N LEU A 81 -22.37 1.27 2.59
CA LEU A 81 -22.16 0.32 1.49
C LEU A 81 -21.75 1.02 0.19
N VAL A 82 -22.41 2.14 -0.13
CA VAL A 82 -22.04 2.99 -1.27
C VAL A 82 -20.60 3.47 -1.11
N ARG A 83 -20.25 4.03 0.05
CA ARG A 83 -18.89 4.50 0.30
C ARG A 83 -17.86 3.38 0.25
N ILE A 84 -18.15 2.21 0.81
CA ILE A 84 -17.26 1.04 0.71
C ILE A 84 -17.10 0.59 -0.74
N ALA A 85 -18.15 0.68 -1.56
CA ALA A 85 -18.09 0.33 -2.98
C ALA A 85 -17.21 1.33 -3.77
N GLU A 86 -17.33 2.63 -3.52
CA GLU A 86 -16.45 3.67 -4.08
C GLU A 86 -14.97 3.40 -3.73
N LEU A 87 -14.69 3.17 -2.45
CA LEU A 87 -13.33 2.88 -1.96
C LEU A 87 -12.73 1.58 -2.51
N ARG A 88 -13.48 0.76 -3.26
CA ARG A 88 -12.91 -0.38 -4.03
C ARG A 88 -12.05 0.06 -5.20
N ALA A 89 -12.18 1.30 -5.65
CA ALA A 89 -11.30 1.90 -6.66
C ALA A 89 -9.84 2.04 -6.18
N GLY A 90 -9.56 1.76 -4.90
CA GLY A 90 -8.20 1.68 -4.34
C GLY A 90 -7.72 3.02 -3.78
N GLY A 91 -6.41 3.12 -3.55
CA GLY A 91 -5.78 4.30 -2.94
C GLY A 91 -5.93 5.58 -3.78
N ARG A 92 -5.95 5.42 -5.12
CA ARG A 92 -6.07 6.53 -6.08
C ARG A 92 -7.28 7.43 -5.81
N LEU A 93 -8.46 6.85 -5.60
CA LEU A 93 -9.68 7.62 -5.33
C LEU A 93 -9.51 8.51 -4.09
N VAL A 94 -8.91 7.98 -3.02
CA VAL A 94 -8.70 8.73 -1.77
C VAL A 94 -7.73 9.89 -1.99
N ALA A 95 -6.64 9.66 -2.73
CA ALA A 95 -5.68 10.71 -3.03
C ALA A 95 -6.29 11.83 -3.89
N GLU A 96 -7.07 11.49 -4.91
CA GLU A 96 -7.75 12.47 -5.77
C GLU A 96 -8.84 13.23 -5.00
N GLU A 97 -9.64 12.57 -4.16
CA GLU A 97 -10.66 13.21 -3.31
C GLU A 97 -10.06 14.17 -2.29
N LEU A 98 -8.84 13.91 -1.84
CA LEU A 98 -8.11 14.80 -0.94
C LEU A 98 -7.50 16.00 -1.68
N GLY A 99 -7.57 16.05 -3.02
CA GLY A 99 -7.02 17.12 -3.85
C GLY A 99 -5.57 16.85 -4.29
N GLY A 100 -5.10 15.61 -4.20
CA GLY A 100 -3.77 15.22 -4.65
C GLY A 100 -3.67 15.22 -6.17
N ARG A 101 -2.59 15.79 -6.69
CA ARG A 101 -2.16 15.68 -8.09
C ARG A 101 -1.12 14.58 -8.22
N LEU A 102 -1.32 13.65 -9.15
CA LEU A 102 -0.32 12.62 -9.44
C LEU A 102 0.99 13.27 -9.93
N LEU A 103 2.10 12.91 -9.29
CA LEU A 103 3.42 13.38 -9.71
C LEU A 103 3.90 12.66 -10.96
N SER A 104 4.43 13.44 -11.89
CA SER A 104 5.11 12.90 -13.06
C SER A 104 6.51 12.44 -12.66
N PRO A 105 6.93 11.22 -13.04
CA PRO A 105 8.31 10.77 -12.85
C PRO A 105 9.37 11.73 -13.46
N ASN A 106 9.00 12.45 -14.52
CA ASN A 106 9.87 13.38 -15.25
C ASN A 106 9.73 14.83 -14.78
N THR A 107 9.24 15.05 -13.55
CA THR A 107 9.09 16.41 -13.01
C THR A 107 10.40 17.20 -13.07
N SER A 108 10.31 18.49 -13.39
CA SER A 108 11.44 19.41 -13.35
C SER A 108 11.72 19.97 -11.96
N GLU A 109 10.78 19.80 -11.02
CA GLU A 109 10.86 20.42 -9.70
C GLU A 109 11.76 19.59 -8.76
N PRO A 110 12.82 20.17 -8.18
CA PRO A 110 13.76 19.43 -7.32
C PRO A 110 13.12 18.77 -6.10
N ALA A 111 12.13 19.42 -5.46
CA ALA A 111 11.42 18.86 -4.32
C ALA A 111 10.58 17.63 -4.71
N GLU A 112 9.89 17.68 -5.84
CA GLU A 112 9.11 16.55 -6.38
C GLU A 112 10.03 15.38 -6.76
N ARG A 113 11.18 15.65 -7.41
CA ARG A 113 12.18 14.62 -7.73
C ARG A 113 12.74 13.95 -6.48
N ARG A 114 13.13 14.75 -5.47
CA ARG A 114 13.63 14.22 -4.19
C ARG A 114 12.62 13.30 -3.53
N LEU A 115 11.35 13.70 -3.52
CA LEU A 115 10.27 12.88 -2.98
C LEU A 115 10.11 11.56 -3.74
N LEU A 116 10.10 11.60 -5.09
CA LEU A 116 10.03 10.39 -5.91
C LEU A 116 11.20 9.44 -5.65
N ASN A 117 12.43 9.97 -5.57
CA ASN A 117 13.63 9.17 -5.27
C ASN A 117 13.52 8.51 -3.88
N VAL A 118 13.10 9.25 -2.85
CA VAL A 118 12.92 8.70 -1.50
C VAL A 118 11.88 7.59 -1.49
N VAL A 119 10.76 7.75 -2.20
CA VAL A 119 9.73 6.71 -2.32
C VAL A 119 10.25 5.48 -3.07
N GLU A 120 11.02 5.67 -4.14
CA GLU A 120 11.64 4.60 -4.93
C GLU A 120 12.65 3.79 -4.09
N GLU A 121 13.53 4.46 -3.36
CA GLU A 121 14.49 3.83 -2.44
C GLU A 121 13.78 2.98 -1.37
N MET A 122 12.72 3.53 -0.77
CA MET A 122 11.93 2.81 0.23
C MET A 122 11.18 1.62 -0.36
N ALA A 123 10.71 1.72 -1.61
CA ALA A 123 10.05 0.63 -2.33
C ALA A 123 10.99 -0.54 -2.58
N ILE A 124 12.17 -0.27 -3.15
CA ILE A 124 13.18 -1.28 -3.42
C ILE A 124 13.63 -1.94 -2.12
N ALA A 125 13.94 -1.16 -1.10
CA ALA A 125 14.39 -1.69 0.19
C ALA A 125 13.33 -2.59 0.85
N SER A 126 12.05 -2.23 0.71
CA SER A 126 10.92 -2.95 1.30
C SER A 126 10.46 -4.15 0.47
N GLY A 127 10.93 -4.26 -0.78
CA GLY A 127 10.47 -5.30 -1.72
C GLY A 127 9.01 -5.14 -2.13
N VAL A 128 8.51 -3.89 -2.19
CA VAL A 128 7.21 -3.55 -2.78
C VAL A 128 7.45 -2.72 -4.03
N SER A 129 6.57 -2.79 -5.02
CA SER A 129 6.67 -1.91 -6.18
C SER A 129 6.27 -0.48 -5.81
N ALA A 130 7.01 0.51 -6.31
CA ALA A 130 6.89 1.88 -5.84
C ALA A 130 5.47 2.42 -6.06
N PRO A 131 4.80 2.88 -4.98
CA PRO A 131 3.44 3.38 -5.08
C PRO A 131 3.42 4.71 -5.84
N PRO A 132 2.38 4.99 -6.65
CA PRO A 132 2.18 6.32 -7.22
C PRO A 132 2.15 7.39 -6.14
N VAL A 133 2.85 8.50 -6.38
CA VAL A 133 2.97 9.61 -5.44
C VAL A 133 2.05 10.74 -5.85
N TYR A 134 1.21 11.20 -4.92
CA TYR A 134 0.30 12.33 -5.11
C TYR A 134 0.76 13.50 -4.25
N LEU A 135 0.85 14.68 -4.86
CA LEU A 135 1.18 15.92 -4.16
C LEU A 135 -0.07 16.75 -3.91
N MET A 136 -0.32 17.13 -2.66
CA MET A 136 -1.41 18.04 -2.29
C MET A 136 -0.90 19.47 -2.36
N ASP A 137 -1.05 20.09 -3.54
CA ASP A 137 -0.45 21.39 -3.85
C ASP A 137 -0.95 22.53 -2.93
N GLY A 138 -2.22 22.49 -2.54
CA GLY A 138 -2.87 23.52 -1.70
C GLY A 138 -2.61 23.39 -0.20
N GLU A 139 -1.75 22.48 0.24
CA GLU A 139 -1.61 22.11 1.66
C GLU A 139 -0.23 22.49 2.20
N ALA A 140 -0.20 23.52 3.06
CA ALA A 140 1.03 24.05 3.65
C ALA A 140 1.47 23.34 4.94
N GLY A 141 0.60 22.56 5.58
CA GLY A 141 0.99 21.74 6.74
C GLY A 141 1.91 20.59 6.33
N ILE A 142 2.79 20.14 7.22
CA ILE A 142 3.65 18.97 6.98
C ILE A 142 2.81 17.71 7.24
N ASN A 143 2.46 16.99 6.17
CA ASN A 143 1.69 15.75 6.28
C ASN A 143 1.97 14.79 5.11
N ALA A 144 1.67 13.52 5.33
CA ALA A 144 1.71 12.46 4.32
C ALA A 144 0.67 11.39 4.67
N PHE A 145 0.34 10.48 3.76
CA PHE A 145 -0.50 9.32 4.05
C PHE A 145 -0.28 8.21 3.04
N ALA A 146 -0.52 6.97 3.44
CA ALA A 146 -0.66 5.81 2.55
C ALA A 146 -2.11 5.34 2.45
N ALA A 147 -2.60 5.09 1.23
CA ALA A 147 -3.95 4.59 0.97
C ALA A 147 -3.95 3.44 -0.04
N GLY A 148 -4.78 2.41 0.18
CA GLY A 148 -4.88 1.23 -0.67
C GLY A 148 -5.55 0.03 0.02
N LEU A 149 -5.98 -0.97 -0.75
CA LEU A 149 -6.54 -2.22 -0.23
C LEU A 149 -5.48 -3.31 -0.03
N THR A 150 -4.37 -3.21 -0.76
CA THR A 150 -3.22 -4.09 -0.85
C THR A 150 -1.96 -3.24 -1.05
N PRO A 151 -0.75 -3.79 -0.86
CA PRO A 151 0.48 -3.09 -1.23
C PRO A 151 0.56 -2.76 -2.73
N GLN A 152 -0.09 -3.53 -3.61
CA GLN A 152 -0.01 -3.35 -5.06
C GLN A 152 -0.86 -2.18 -5.60
N ASP A 153 -1.96 -1.82 -4.91
CA ASP A 153 -2.80 -0.66 -5.22
C ASP A 153 -2.57 0.51 -4.24
N ALA A 154 -1.46 0.47 -3.51
CA ALA A 154 -1.07 1.52 -2.58
C ALA A 154 -0.69 2.80 -3.34
N VAL A 155 -1.08 3.94 -2.79
CA VAL A 155 -0.61 5.27 -3.19
C VAL A 155 -0.06 5.98 -1.96
N VAL A 156 0.87 6.90 -2.18
CA VAL A 156 1.40 7.77 -1.13
C VAL A 156 1.02 9.21 -1.47
N GLY A 157 0.26 9.86 -0.59
CA GLY A 157 -0.02 11.28 -0.67
C GLY A 157 0.92 12.07 0.22
N VAL A 158 1.43 13.19 -0.26
CA VAL A 158 2.32 14.08 0.49
C VAL A 158 1.84 15.51 0.30
N THR A 159 1.87 16.33 1.36
CA THR A 159 1.52 17.74 1.23
C THR A 159 2.67 18.55 0.63
N ARG A 160 2.35 19.68 -0.01
CA ARG A 160 3.37 20.64 -0.46
C ARG A 160 4.30 21.03 0.68
N GLY A 161 3.74 21.28 1.88
CA GLY A 161 4.51 21.60 3.07
C GLY A 161 5.53 20.53 3.46
N ALA A 162 5.17 19.24 3.42
CA ALA A 162 6.12 18.16 3.70
C ALA A 162 7.20 18.04 2.61
N ALA A 163 6.82 18.16 1.33
CA ALA A 163 7.75 18.02 0.22
C ALA A 163 8.84 19.11 0.19
N THR A 164 8.53 20.34 0.65
CA THR A 164 9.45 21.48 0.62
C THR A 164 10.13 21.77 1.96
N ALA A 165 9.44 21.62 3.10
CA ALA A 165 9.99 22.01 4.41
C ALA A 165 10.88 20.93 5.05
N LEU A 166 10.67 19.65 4.69
CA LEU A 166 11.50 18.56 5.17
C LEU A 166 12.79 18.46 4.35
N ASP A 167 13.89 18.17 5.02
CA ASP A 167 15.10 17.75 4.33
C ASP A 167 14.97 16.29 3.85
N ARG A 168 16.02 15.76 3.22
CA ARG A 168 15.99 14.43 2.64
C ARG A 168 15.82 13.34 3.71
N ASP A 169 16.50 13.45 4.84
CA ASP A 169 16.50 12.42 5.89
C ASP A 169 15.19 12.43 6.68
N GLU A 170 14.66 13.63 6.92
CA GLU A 170 13.34 13.81 7.51
C GLU A 170 12.23 13.29 6.60
N LEU A 171 12.29 13.61 5.32
CA LEU A 171 11.35 13.09 4.33
C LEU A 171 11.43 11.57 4.24
N GLN A 172 12.64 11.00 4.23
CA GLN A 172 12.83 9.55 4.26
C GLN A 172 12.27 8.92 5.55
N GLY A 173 12.39 9.59 6.69
CA GLY A 173 11.76 9.16 7.95
C GLY A 173 10.23 9.13 7.87
N VAL A 174 9.60 10.17 7.33
CA VAL A 174 8.15 10.25 7.12
C VAL A 174 7.67 9.18 6.12
N ILE A 175 8.35 9.03 4.98
CA ILE A 175 8.00 8.01 3.99
C ILE A 175 8.21 6.61 4.56
N ALA A 176 9.27 6.36 5.34
CA ALA A 176 9.48 5.08 6.00
C ALA A 176 8.36 4.73 7.00
N HIS A 177 7.82 5.73 7.70
CA HIS A 177 6.62 5.56 8.54
C HIS A 177 5.41 5.14 7.69
N GLU A 178 5.14 5.81 6.58
CA GLU A 178 4.03 5.45 5.67
C GLU A 178 4.20 4.05 5.06
N PHE A 179 5.42 3.66 4.70
CA PHE A 179 5.73 2.31 4.23
C PHE A 179 5.48 1.25 5.31
N SER A 180 5.68 1.57 6.59
CA SER A 180 5.28 0.66 7.69
C SER A 180 3.78 0.38 7.66
N HIS A 181 2.93 1.37 7.36
CA HIS A 181 1.50 1.15 7.18
C HIS A 181 1.19 0.32 5.94
N ILE A 182 1.90 0.52 4.82
CA ILE A 182 1.74 -0.32 3.62
C ILE A 182 2.03 -1.79 3.94
N LEU A 183 3.16 -2.06 4.58
CA LEU A 183 3.62 -3.41 4.91
C LEU A 183 2.76 -4.06 6.00
N ASN A 184 2.35 -3.34 7.03
CA ASN A 184 1.53 -3.90 8.11
C ASN A 184 0.05 -4.08 7.76
N GLY A 185 -0.41 -3.52 6.62
CA GLY A 185 -1.77 -3.71 6.11
C GLY A 185 -2.84 -2.84 6.78
N ASP A 186 -2.50 -2.03 7.78
CA ASP A 186 -2.53 -0.57 7.63
C ASP A 186 -3.80 -0.02 6.97
N MET A 187 -3.58 0.30 5.70
CA MET A 187 -4.46 0.99 4.77
C MET A 187 -5.83 0.31 4.62
N ARG A 188 -5.88 -1.02 4.54
CA ARG A 188 -7.15 -1.76 4.35
C ARG A 188 -8.09 -1.55 5.52
N LEU A 189 -7.54 -1.57 6.73
CA LEU A 189 -8.34 -1.31 7.94
C LEU A 189 -8.83 0.15 7.92
N ASN A 190 -7.96 1.08 7.56
CA ASN A 190 -8.26 2.50 7.48
C ASN A 190 -9.37 2.82 6.47
N LEU A 191 -9.36 2.21 5.28
CA LEU A 191 -10.42 2.38 4.27
C LEU A 191 -11.77 1.80 4.72
N ARG A 192 -11.76 0.62 5.38
CA ARG A 192 -13.01 0.04 5.94
C ARG A 192 -13.59 0.93 7.02
N LEU A 193 -12.74 1.46 7.89
CA LEU A 193 -13.10 2.39 8.94
C LEU A 193 -13.66 3.71 8.39
N MET A 194 -13.12 4.21 7.28
CA MET A 194 -13.66 5.36 6.56
C MET A 194 -15.07 5.07 6.02
N GLY A 195 -15.24 3.96 5.29
CA GLY A 195 -16.54 3.58 4.72
C GLY A 195 -17.61 3.28 5.77
N MET A 196 -17.26 2.62 6.87
CA MET A 196 -18.19 2.35 7.98
C MET A 196 -18.67 3.64 8.64
N LEU A 197 -17.77 4.57 9.01
CA LEU A 197 -18.20 5.80 9.68
C LEU A 197 -18.99 6.75 8.77
N HIS A 198 -18.80 6.68 7.45
CA HIS A 198 -19.52 7.55 6.51
C HIS A 198 -21.05 7.45 6.68
N GLY A 199 -21.59 6.26 6.91
CA GLY A 199 -23.03 6.06 7.14
C GLY A 199 -23.56 6.79 8.38
N ILE A 200 -22.82 6.77 9.49
CA ILE A 200 -23.19 7.52 10.72
C ILE A 200 -23.07 9.02 10.49
N PHE A 201 -22.01 9.44 9.79
CA PHE A 201 -21.79 10.84 9.42
C PHE A 201 -22.95 11.43 8.61
N LEU A 202 -23.54 10.65 7.68
CA LEU A 202 -24.66 11.10 6.86
C LEU A 202 -25.88 11.54 7.69
N ILE A 203 -26.14 10.93 8.85
CA ILE A 203 -27.22 11.36 9.75
C ILE A 203 -26.99 12.81 10.22
N GLY A 204 -25.76 13.11 10.63
CA GLY A 204 -25.39 14.46 11.08
C GLY A 204 -25.40 15.47 9.94
N ALA A 205 -24.92 15.05 8.75
CA ALA A 205 -24.91 15.87 7.54
C ALA A 205 -26.33 16.21 7.04
N ILE A 206 -27.26 15.25 7.05
CA ILE A 206 -28.68 15.50 6.74
C ILE A 206 -29.27 16.50 7.73
N GLY A 207 -29.00 16.33 9.03
CA GLY A 207 -29.40 17.29 10.05
C GLY A 207 -28.89 18.71 9.76
N TYR A 208 -27.62 18.81 9.33
CA TYR A 208 -26.99 20.08 9.03
C TYR A 208 -27.58 20.76 7.78
N VAL A 209 -27.96 19.98 6.77
CA VAL A 209 -28.69 20.50 5.60
C VAL A 209 -30.07 21.00 6.01
N LEU A 210 -30.79 20.26 6.87
CA LEU A 210 -32.12 20.66 7.35
C LEU A 210 -32.09 21.96 8.17
N LEU A 211 -31.02 22.22 8.92
CA LEU A 211 -30.83 23.49 9.63
C LEU A 211 -30.81 24.72 8.71
N ARG A 212 -30.42 24.54 7.44
CA ARG A 212 -30.37 25.63 6.45
C ARG A 212 -31.74 25.90 5.81
N VAL A 213 -32.71 25.01 6.01
CA VAL A 213 -34.09 25.18 5.53
C VAL A 213 -34.85 26.03 6.55
N ARG A 214 -35.32 27.22 6.14
CA ARG A 214 -36.01 28.19 7.00
C ARG A 214 -37.45 27.80 7.37
N VAL A 215 -37.64 26.59 7.88
CA VAL A 215 -38.90 26.08 8.41
C VAL A 215 -38.64 25.58 9.83
N THR A 216 -39.35 26.10 10.83
CA THR A 216 -39.08 25.84 12.26
C THR A 216 -38.99 24.35 12.58
N THR A 217 -39.88 23.54 12.02
CA THR A 217 -39.88 22.08 12.21
C THR A 217 -38.62 21.43 11.65
N PHE A 218 -38.16 21.83 10.46
CA PHE A 218 -36.91 21.31 9.87
C PHE A 218 -35.67 21.78 10.64
N VAL A 219 -35.70 22.98 11.24
CA VAL A 219 -34.61 23.45 12.10
C VAL A 219 -34.51 22.59 13.38
N VAL A 220 -35.63 22.27 14.03
CA VAL A 220 -35.63 21.44 15.24
C VAL A 220 -35.19 20.00 14.94
N ILE A 221 -35.74 19.40 13.88
CA ILE A 221 -35.32 18.06 13.42
C ILE A 221 -33.85 18.08 13.03
N GLY A 222 -33.43 19.09 12.28
CA GLY A 222 -32.07 19.28 11.82
C GLY A 222 -31.06 19.37 12.96
N ALA A 223 -31.36 20.19 13.97
CA ALA A 223 -30.54 20.34 15.16
C ALA A 223 -30.35 19.00 15.88
N GLY A 224 -31.44 18.26 16.12
CA GLY A 224 -31.37 16.97 16.81
C GLY A 224 -30.60 15.93 16.02
N LEU A 225 -30.85 15.80 14.71
CA LEU A 225 -30.11 14.87 13.85
C LEU A 225 -28.62 15.23 13.76
N SER A 226 -28.27 16.53 13.69
CA SER A 226 -26.87 16.97 13.73
C SER A 226 -26.20 16.58 15.04
N VAL A 227 -26.82 16.84 16.19
CA VAL A 227 -26.27 16.47 17.49
C VAL A 227 -26.09 14.96 17.60
N LEU A 228 -27.11 14.17 17.26
CA LEU A 228 -27.05 12.71 17.35
C LEU A 228 -26.05 12.09 16.36
N GLY A 229 -26.06 12.53 15.11
CA GLY A 229 -25.15 12.03 14.07
C GLY A 229 -23.70 12.40 14.33
N PHE A 230 -23.41 13.63 14.74
CA PHE A 230 -22.05 14.04 15.10
C PHE A 230 -21.60 13.42 16.43
N SER A 231 -22.50 13.17 17.39
CA SER A 231 -22.18 12.40 18.60
C SER A 231 -21.82 10.95 18.25
N GLY A 232 -22.56 10.31 17.34
CA GLY A 232 -22.22 8.97 16.85
C GLY A 232 -20.86 8.95 16.16
N THR A 233 -20.58 9.95 15.32
CA THR A 233 -19.28 10.13 14.64
C THR A 233 -18.16 10.34 15.66
N PHE A 234 -18.42 11.12 16.72
CA PHE A 234 -17.51 11.38 17.82
C PHE A 234 -17.09 10.10 18.56
N PHE A 235 -18.04 9.26 18.98
CA PHE A 235 -17.71 7.98 19.62
C PHE A 235 -17.04 7.00 18.66
N GLY A 236 -17.45 7.00 17.39
CA GLY A 236 -16.77 6.24 16.32
C GLY A 236 -15.29 6.62 16.19
N ASN A 237 -14.99 7.92 16.21
CA ASN A 237 -13.61 8.43 16.15
C ASN A 237 -12.81 8.08 17.41
N LEU A 238 -13.42 8.03 18.59
CA LEU A 238 -12.76 7.61 19.82
C LEU A 238 -12.31 6.14 19.77
N ILE A 239 -13.19 5.27 19.25
CA ILE A 239 -12.87 3.84 19.02
C ILE A 239 -11.70 3.71 18.04
N LYS A 240 -11.72 4.49 16.94
CA LYS A 240 -10.62 4.52 15.97
C LYS A 240 -9.31 4.96 16.61
N ALA A 241 -9.31 6.06 17.35
CA ALA A 241 -8.13 6.65 17.96
C ALA A 241 -7.46 5.68 18.95
N ALA A 242 -8.25 4.94 19.73
CA ALA A 242 -7.72 3.93 20.65
C ALA A 242 -6.96 2.79 19.94
N VAL A 243 -7.39 2.41 18.73
CA VAL A 243 -6.73 1.35 17.94
C VAL A 243 -5.58 1.89 17.09
N SER A 244 -5.65 3.14 16.63
CA SER A 244 -4.59 3.73 15.77
C SER A 244 -3.32 4.04 16.57
N ARG A 245 -3.42 4.63 17.77
CA ARG A 245 -2.24 5.12 18.52
C ARG A 245 -1.13 4.09 18.73
N GLN A 246 -1.48 2.84 19.02
CA GLN A 246 -0.47 1.77 19.19
C GLN A 246 0.27 1.46 17.89
N ARG A 247 -0.39 1.61 16.74
CA ARG A 247 0.18 1.38 15.41
C ARG A 247 1.09 2.53 15.02
N GLU A 248 0.74 3.77 15.37
CA GLU A 248 1.61 4.94 15.16
C GLU A 248 2.97 4.77 15.84
N PHE A 249 3.01 4.35 17.11
CA PHE A 249 4.28 4.10 17.81
C PHE A 249 5.10 2.97 17.18
N LEU A 250 4.42 1.94 16.65
CA LEU A 250 5.09 0.87 15.93
C LEU A 250 5.63 1.36 14.59
N ALA A 251 4.89 2.20 13.88
CA ALA A 251 5.29 2.81 12.63
C ALA A 251 6.50 3.72 12.83
N ASP A 252 6.53 4.52 13.90
CA ASP A 252 7.69 5.33 14.29
C ASP A 252 8.94 4.47 14.54
N ALA A 253 8.80 3.40 15.34
CA ALA A 253 9.91 2.48 15.60
C ALA A 253 10.37 1.76 14.31
N SER A 254 9.44 1.43 13.42
CA SER A 254 9.73 0.82 12.12
C SER A 254 10.49 1.77 11.21
N ALA A 255 10.09 3.05 11.16
CA ALA A 255 10.79 4.07 10.38
C ALA A 255 12.26 4.18 10.82
N VAL A 256 12.51 4.25 12.13
CA VAL A 256 13.90 4.24 12.68
C VAL A 256 14.63 2.94 12.33
N GLN A 257 13.96 1.78 12.39
CA GLN A 257 14.56 0.50 12.00
C GLN A 257 14.96 0.48 10.52
N PHE A 258 14.11 1.04 9.66
CA PHE A 258 14.30 1.05 8.21
C PHE A 258 15.44 2.00 7.84
N THR A 259 15.39 3.24 8.31
CA THR A 259 16.37 4.29 7.95
C THR A 259 17.66 4.25 8.76
N ARG A 260 17.65 3.63 9.95
CA ARG A 260 18.72 3.71 10.98
C ARG A 260 19.03 5.13 11.44
N GLN A 261 18.15 6.09 11.13
CA GLN A 261 18.34 7.49 11.42
C GLN A 261 17.17 7.98 12.30
N PRO A 262 17.27 7.88 13.64
CA PRO A 262 16.26 8.40 14.56
C PRO A 262 15.98 9.89 14.33
N GLY A 263 17.04 10.65 14.02
CA GLY A 263 16.96 12.09 13.76
C GLY A 263 16.10 12.47 12.57
N GLY A 264 15.91 11.60 11.57
CA GLY A 264 15.04 11.89 10.42
C GLY A 264 13.59 12.03 10.84
N ILE A 265 13.01 10.97 11.41
CA ILE A 265 11.61 11.03 11.86
C ILE A 265 11.41 11.97 13.07
N ALA A 266 12.36 12.03 14.01
CA ALA A 266 12.28 12.98 15.12
C ALA A 266 12.35 14.44 14.65
N GLY A 267 13.22 14.75 13.67
CA GLY A 267 13.34 16.07 13.04
C GLY A 267 12.04 16.49 12.37
N ALA A 268 11.43 15.61 11.56
CA ALA A 268 10.13 15.87 10.95
C ALA A 268 9.03 16.18 12.00
N LEU A 269 8.97 15.40 13.09
CA LEU A 269 8.01 15.63 14.18
C LEU A 269 8.26 16.95 14.92
N LYS A 270 9.54 17.31 15.16
CA LYS A 270 9.92 18.59 15.75
C LYS A 270 9.51 19.76 14.84
N LYS A 271 9.75 19.66 13.52
CA LYS A 271 9.31 20.67 12.55
C LYS A 271 7.79 20.83 12.50
N ILE A 272 7.03 19.74 12.62
CA ILE A 272 5.56 19.82 12.76
C ILE A 272 5.17 20.63 14.00
N GLY A 273 5.85 20.42 15.14
CA GLY A 273 5.55 21.17 16.37
C GLY A 273 5.95 22.65 16.32
N GLY A 274 6.99 22.98 15.56
CA GLY A 274 7.46 24.37 15.38
C GLY A 274 6.74 25.16 14.28
N LEU A 275 6.04 24.49 13.36
CA LEU A 275 5.36 25.14 12.24
C LEU A 275 3.97 25.66 12.65
N ALA A 276 3.64 26.90 12.30
CA ALA A 276 2.34 27.51 12.62
C ALA A 276 1.14 26.77 11.99
N THR A 277 1.31 26.25 10.76
CA THR A 277 0.32 25.38 10.10
C THR A 277 0.34 23.95 10.64
N GLY A 278 1.41 23.56 11.34
CA GLY A 278 1.64 22.24 11.90
C GLY A 278 1.48 21.14 10.86
N SER A 279 0.60 20.19 11.14
CA SER A 279 0.25 19.08 10.24
C SER A 279 -1.16 19.21 9.64
N ARG A 280 -1.74 20.41 9.64
CA ARG A 280 -3.12 20.64 9.19
C ARG A 280 -3.28 20.30 7.70
N VAL A 281 -4.42 19.71 7.35
CA VAL A 281 -4.89 19.53 5.97
C VAL A 281 -6.26 20.18 5.84
N GLU A 282 -6.40 21.12 4.92
CA GLU A 282 -7.60 21.97 4.75
C GLU A 282 -8.64 21.38 3.79
N SER A 283 -8.28 20.36 3.03
CA SER A 283 -9.19 19.62 2.15
C SER A 283 -10.54 19.28 2.83
N PRO A 284 -11.70 19.54 2.18
CA PRO A 284 -13.03 19.25 2.74
C PRO A 284 -13.23 17.78 3.14
N ASN A 285 -12.50 16.87 2.51
CA ASN A 285 -12.55 15.43 2.76
C ASN A 285 -11.56 14.96 3.84
N ALA A 286 -10.66 15.84 4.31
CA ALA A 286 -9.65 15.52 5.33
C ALA A 286 -10.23 14.95 6.64
N PRO A 287 -11.39 15.40 7.17
CA PRO A 287 -11.96 14.81 8.39
C PRO A 287 -12.24 13.31 8.27
N GLN A 288 -12.66 12.84 7.09
CA GLN A 288 -12.96 11.43 6.83
C GLN A 288 -11.69 10.57 6.69
N ALA A 289 -10.58 11.18 6.27
CA ALA A 289 -9.27 10.57 6.09
C ALA A 289 -8.30 10.85 7.26
N SER A 290 -8.76 11.54 8.31
CA SER A 290 -7.90 12.10 9.36
C SER A 290 -6.99 11.10 10.08
N HIS A 291 -7.39 9.82 10.16
CA HIS A 291 -6.63 8.72 10.76
C HIS A 291 -5.56 8.10 9.84
N MET A 292 -5.48 8.53 8.59
CA MET A 292 -4.50 8.04 7.61
C MET A 292 -3.27 8.94 7.51
N PHE A 293 -3.36 10.15 8.04
CA PHE A 293 -2.33 11.16 7.93
C PHE A 293 -1.17 10.92 8.90
N PHE A 294 0.06 11.23 8.50
CA PHE A 294 1.27 11.13 9.33
C PHE A 294 1.18 11.93 10.64
N GLY A 295 0.53 13.09 10.54
CA GLY A 295 0.30 13.99 11.66
C GLY A 295 -1.12 14.52 11.70
N ARG A 296 -1.41 15.21 12.80
CA ARG A 296 -2.78 15.59 13.15
C ARG A 296 -3.32 16.68 12.20
N ALA A 297 -4.21 16.28 11.29
CA ALA A 297 -4.78 17.16 10.27
C ALA A 297 -5.80 18.20 10.76
N THR A 298 -6.34 18.10 11.98
CA THR A 298 -7.39 19.02 12.48
C THR A 298 -7.04 19.67 13.81
N SER A 299 -7.35 20.96 13.95
CA SER A 299 -7.05 21.78 15.13
C SER A 299 -8.18 21.84 16.15
N GLY A 300 -8.66 20.69 16.64
CA GLY A 300 -9.60 20.63 17.77
C GLY A 300 -8.90 20.65 19.14
N LEU A 301 -9.40 21.41 20.12
CA LEU A 301 -8.76 21.60 21.45
C LEU A 301 -8.58 20.36 22.33
N ASN A 302 -8.94 19.16 21.87
CA ASN A 302 -9.00 17.97 22.70
C ASN A 302 -8.02 16.88 22.22
N ALA A 303 -6.88 16.78 22.90
CA ALA A 303 -5.85 15.74 22.69
C ALA A 303 -6.41 14.30 22.79
N VAL A 304 -7.54 14.12 23.49
CA VAL A 304 -8.22 12.83 23.68
C VAL A 304 -8.77 12.22 22.37
N PHE A 305 -9.10 13.06 21.37
CA PHE A 305 -9.66 12.61 20.07
C PHE A 305 -8.61 12.52 18.96
N SER A 306 -7.34 12.75 19.29
CA SER A 306 -6.28 12.61 18.31
C SER A 306 -6.11 11.14 17.94
N THR A 307 -6.23 10.86 16.64
CA THR A 307 -5.88 9.56 16.04
C THR A 307 -4.39 9.27 16.19
N HIS A 308 -3.59 10.33 16.31
CA HIS A 308 -2.15 10.28 16.53
C HIS A 308 -1.82 10.57 17.99
N PRO A 309 -0.83 9.89 18.58
CA PRO A 309 -0.29 10.27 19.87
C PRO A 309 0.23 11.73 19.87
N PRO A 310 0.33 12.37 21.05
CA PRO A 310 0.99 13.67 21.19
C PRO A 310 2.40 13.64 20.56
N LEU A 311 2.81 14.77 19.94
CA LEU A 311 4.10 14.86 19.27
C LEU A 311 5.24 14.65 20.25
N GLU A 312 5.10 15.21 21.46
CA GLU A 312 6.08 15.12 22.53
C GLU A 312 6.31 13.65 22.91
N GLU A 313 5.24 12.87 23.06
CA GLU A 313 5.32 11.45 23.39
C GLU A 313 6.02 10.65 22.28
N ARG A 314 5.77 11.00 21.01
CA ARG A 314 6.44 10.35 19.86
C ARG A 314 7.93 10.71 19.83
N ILE A 315 8.26 11.99 19.96
CA ILE A 315 9.65 12.49 19.92
C ILE A 315 10.45 11.89 21.08
N THR A 316 9.96 11.96 22.32
CA THR A 316 10.68 11.41 23.49
C THR A 316 10.93 9.90 23.38
N ARG A 317 10.06 9.15 22.69
CA ARG A 317 10.29 7.71 22.47
C ARG A 317 11.36 7.42 21.42
N ILE A 318 11.48 8.27 20.41
CA ILE A 318 12.49 8.13 19.34
C ILE A 318 13.83 8.70 19.80
N GLU A 319 13.79 9.87 20.44
CA GLU A 319 14.92 10.66 20.89
C GLU A 319 14.75 11.01 22.38
N PRO A 320 15.12 10.10 23.30
CA PRO A 320 14.97 10.31 24.74
C PRO A 320 15.76 11.50 25.31
N SER A 321 16.73 12.01 24.55
CA SER A 321 17.57 13.15 24.90
C SER A 321 16.97 14.51 24.48
N TRP A 322 15.79 14.53 23.85
CA TRP A 322 15.14 15.78 23.45
C TRP A 322 14.81 16.66 24.67
N ASP A 323 15.10 17.96 24.55
CA ASP A 323 14.94 18.99 25.58
C ASP A 323 13.49 19.47 25.78
N GLY A 324 12.59 19.08 24.87
CA GLY A 324 11.17 19.45 24.93
C GLY A 324 10.84 20.75 24.18
N GLU A 325 11.81 21.39 23.53
CA GLU A 325 11.60 22.61 22.75
C GLU A 325 11.44 22.31 21.26
N PHE A 326 10.46 22.98 20.63
CA PHE A 326 10.26 22.91 19.19
C PHE A 326 11.12 23.97 18.49
N PRO A 327 11.75 23.64 17.35
CA PRO A 327 12.59 24.58 16.63
C PRO A 327 11.76 25.75 16.10
N GLU A 328 12.25 26.97 16.27
CA GLU A 328 11.79 28.11 15.49
C GLU A 328 12.26 27.93 14.05
N LEU A 329 11.32 27.74 13.12
CA LEU A 329 11.65 27.53 11.71
C LEU A 329 12.11 28.86 11.08
N PRO A 330 13.24 28.89 10.36
CA PRO A 330 13.73 30.09 9.68
C PRO A 330 12.66 30.69 8.78
N ALA A 331 12.63 32.02 8.66
CA ALA A 331 11.72 32.74 7.75
C ALA A 331 11.81 32.22 6.30
N GLU A 332 12.99 31.73 5.89
CA GLU A 332 13.24 31.09 4.60
C GLU A 332 12.44 29.79 4.38
N VAL A 333 12.23 28.98 5.43
CA VAL A 333 11.36 27.78 5.35
C VAL A 333 9.90 28.19 5.22
N ILE A 334 9.52 29.29 5.87
CA ILE A 334 8.18 29.88 5.79
C ILE A 334 7.95 30.54 4.41
N GLU A 335 8.98 31.17 3.83
CA GLU A 335 8.97 31.74 2.48
C GLU A 335 9.04 30.66 1.40
N ALA A 336 9.76 29.55 1.61
CA ALA A 336 9.79 28.40 0.71
C ALA A 336 8.43 27.66 0.63
N LEU A 337 7.56 27.82 1.63
CA LEU A 337 6.14 27.43 1.53
C LEU A 337 5.35 28.32 0.56
N THR A 338 5.90 29.47 0.13
CA THR A 338 5.29 30.43 -0.79
C THR A 338 6.03 30.63 -2.12
N ALA A 339 7.29 30.20 -2.26
CA ALA A 339 8.03 30.27 -3.51
C ALA A 339 9.00 29.08 -3.69
N ALA A 340 8.93 28.44 -4.85
CA ALA A 340 9.78 27.31 -5.22
C ALA A 340 11.22 27.76 -5.53
N SER A 341 12.22 27.28 -4.78
CA SER A 341 13.64 27.28 -5.17
C SER A 341 14.48 26.30 -4.32
N PRO A 342 15.66 25.89 -4.81
CA PRO A 342 16.29 24.62 -4.43
C PRO A 342 17.34 24.75 -3.32
N VAL A 343 17.55 23.67 -2.55
CA VAL A 343 18.63 23.56 -1.56
C VAL A 343 19.37 22.22 -1.69
N SER A 344 20.63 22.28 -1.26
CA SER A 344 21.82 21.49 -1.58
C SER A 344 21.81 20.00 -1.24
N THR A 345 22.56 19.27 -2.05
CA THR A 345 23.04 17.91 -1.83
C THR A 345 24.24 17.91 -0.89
N ALA A 346 24.11 17.26 0.27
CA ALA A 346 25.23 16.92 1.14
C ALA A 346 25.49 15.41 1.06
N GLU A 347 26.70 15.05 0.63
CA GLU A 347 27.19 13.68 0.54
C GLU A 347 27.59 13.16 1.94
N GLY A 348 26.94 12.10 2.40
CA GLY A 348 27.25 11.40 3.64
C GLY A 348 27.95 10.08 3.37
N GLN A 349 29.21 9.95 3.81
CA GLN A 349 30.04 8.76 3.66
C GLN A 349 29.50 7.55 4.44
N ALA A 350 29.22 6.46 3.73
CA ALA A 350 28.79 5.19 4.31
C ALA A 350 29.99 4.30 4.69
N ARG A 351 29.97 3.76 5.92
CA ARG A 351 30.81 2.63 6.35
C ARG A 351 29.99 1.35 6.24
N ALA A 352 30.42 0.44 5.37
CA ALA A 352 29.78 -0.85 5.14
C ALA A 352 29.94 -1.80 6.34
N VAL A 353 28.83 -2.45 6.73
CA VAL A 353 28.86 -3.69 7.53
C VAL A 353 27.99 -4.71 6.82
N ALA A 354 28.63 -5.77 6.34
CA ALA A 354 28.02 -6.88 5.62
C ALA A 354 27.41 -7.93 6.57
N GLY A 355 26.32 -8.59 6.13
CA GLY A 355 25.90 -9.89 6.69
C GLY A 355 24.40 -10.20 6.58
N GLY A 356 24.03 -11.18 5.75
CA GLY A 356 22.68 -11.77 5.75
C GLY A 356 22.66 -13.19 5.19
N ASP A 357 22.26 -14.15 6.02
CA ASP A 357 22.07 -15.56 5.66
C ASP A 357 20.70 -15.78 4.99
N VAL A 358 20.61 -16.58 3.93
CA VAL A 358 19.39 -16.75 3.11
C VAL A 358 18.23 -17.36 3.92
N ALA A 359 18.55 -18.19 4.92
CA ALA A 359 17.54 -18.71 5.86
C ALA A 359 16.80 -17.59 6.63
N THR A 360 17.38 -16.40 6.73
CA THR A 360 16.75 -15.22 7.35
C THR A 360 15.92 -14.38 6.38
N ALA A 361 15.94 -14.63 5.07
CA ALA A 361 15.21 -13.84 4.07
C ALA A 361 13.69 -13.89 4.28
N VAL A 362 13.12 -15.04 4.66
CA VAL A 362 11.68 -15.16 4.94
C VAL A 362 11.26 -14.43 6.21
N SER A 363 12.13 -14.43 7.22
CA SER A 363 11.91 -13.63 8.45
C SER A 363 11.98 -12.12 8.20
N ARG A 364 12.53 -11.70 7.05
CA ARG A 364 12.69 -10.31 6.61
C ARG A 364 11.61 -9.87 5.60
N VAL A 365 10.68 -10.75 5.22
CA VAL A 365 9.52 -10.40 4.38
C VAL A 365 8.73 -9.28 5.07
N GLY A 366 8.58 -8.15 4.38
CA GLY A 366 7.98 -6.93 4.93
C GLY A 366 8.78 -6.19 6.01
N GLN A 367 10.09 -6.46 6.13
CA GLN A 367 11.02 -5.74 7.02
C GLN A 367 12.27 -5.29 6.24
N PRO A 368 12.23 -4.14 5.55
CA PRO A 368 13.44 -3.53 5.01
C PRO A 368 14.50 -3.32 6.09
N THR A 369 15.76 -3.43 5.70
CA THR A 369 16.90 -3.12 6.55
C THR A 369 17.72 -2.04 5.88
N PHE A 370 18.53 -1.31 6.64
CA PHE A 370 19.47 -0.34 6.07
C PHE A 370 20.39 -0.93 4.99
N ALA A 371 20.81 -2.18 5.13
CA ALA A 371 21.59 -2.85 4.09
C ALA A 371 20.80 -2.98 2.77
N HIS A 372 19.47 -3.12 2.83
CA HIS A 372 18.63 -3.11 1.64
C HIS A 372 18.48 -1.69 1.05
N LEU A 373 18.43 -0.64 1.88
CA LEU A 373 18.43 0.76 1.39
C LEU A 373 19.74 1.12 0.71
N GLN A 374 20.88 0.76 1.32
CA GLN A 374 22.19 0.99 0.72
C GLN A 374 22.36 0.19 -0.58
N TYR A 375 21.96 -1.09 -0.58
CA TYR A 375 21.93 -1.89 -1.79
C TYR A 375 21.07 -1.26 -2.88
N ALA A 376 19.89 -0.72 -2.54
CA ALA A 376 19.03 -0.04 -3.50
C ALA A 376 19.72 1.18 -4.13
N ALA A 377 20.36 2.02 -3.30
CA ALA A 377 21.09 3.20 -3.77
C ALA A 377 22.27 2.81 -4.68
N GLU A 378 23.12 1.88 -4.26
CA GLU A 378 24.25 1.37 -5.04
C GLU A 378 23.80 0.76 -6.38
N LEU A 379 22.62 0.13 -6.38
CA LEU A 379 22.06 -0.48 -7.58
C LEU A 379 21.58 0.58 -8.58
N ILE A 380 20.83 1.60 -8.11
CA ILE A 380 20.39 2.70 -8.96
C ILE A 380 21.61 3.43 -9.57
N ASP A 381 22.65 3.69 -8.77
CA ASP A 381 23.87 4.36 -9.22
C ASP A 381 24.69 3.52 -10.22
N GLY A 382 24.53 2.19 -10.20
CA GLY A 382 25.20 1.26 -11.10
C GLY A 382 24.58 1.14 -12.49
N LEU A 383 23.41 1.73 -12.74
CA LEU A 383 22.72 1.66 -14.04
C LEU A 383 23.15 2.82 -14.96
N PRO A 384 23.30 2.58 -16.29
CA PRO A 384 23.56 3.65 -17.23
C PRO A 384 22.46 4.70 -17.22
N GLU A 385 22.83 5.97 -17.07
CA GLU A 385 21.89 7.11 -17.01
C GLU A 385 20.84 7.10 -18.15
N PRO A 386 21.18 6.79 -19.43
CA PRO A 386 20.17 6.74 -20.49
C PRO A 386 19.08 5.69 -20.28
N VAL A 387 19.40 4.60 -19.58
CA VAL A 387 18.48 3.50 -19.29
C VAL A 387 17.59 3.85 -18.11
N VAL A 388 18.16 4.46 -17.06
CA VAL A 388 17.40 4.92 -15.88
C VAL A 388 16.41 6.01 -16.28
N GLN A 389 16.84 7.00 -17.06
CA GLN A 389 15.96 8.07 -17.56
C GLN A 389 14.82 7.51 -18.40
N ALA A 390 15.12 6.58 -19.32
CA ALA A 390 14.09 5.93 -20.12
C ALA A 390 13.12 5.14 -19.25
N ALA A 391 13.60 4.37 -18.28
CA ALA A 391 12.77 3.57 -17.38
C ALA A 391 11.82 4.43 -16.53
N ARG A 392 12.18 5.67 -16.21
CA ARG A 392 11.34 6.58 -15.44
C ARG A 392 10.23 7.22 -16.28
N GLU A 393 10.27 7.19 -17.61
CA GLU A 393 9.23 7.78 -18.46
C GLU A 393 8.28 6.72 -19.05
N PRO A 394 6.95 6.91 -19.11
CA PRO A 394 6.03 5.90 -19.64
C PRO A 394 6.34 5.43 -21.07
N TYR A 395 6.92 6.31 -21.90
CA TYR A 395 7.38 5.96 -23.24
C TYR A 395 8.64 5.08 -23.21
N GLY A 396 9.70 5.54 -22.54
CA GLY A 396 10.97 4.81 -22.43
C GLY A 396 10.86 3.53 -21.60
N ALA A 397 9.99 3.49 -20.59
CA ALA A 397 9.77 2.33 -19.72
C ALA A 397 9.25 1.13 -20.50
N ARG A 398 8.35 1.37 -21.46
CA ARG A 398 7.86 0.32 -22.38
C ARG A 398 9.00 -0.20 -23.24
N ALA A 399 9.78 0.70 -23.83
CA ALA A 399 10.94 0.34 -24.64
C ALA A 399 12.03 -0.42 -23.85
N ALA A 400 12.30 -0.02 -22.60
CA ALA A 400 13.24 -0.68 -21.71
C ALA A 400 12.78 -2.11 -21.37
N VAL A 401 11.49 -2.31 -21.11
CA VAL A 401 10.93 -3.65 -20.87
C VAL A 401 10.99 -4.53 -22.12
N TYR A 402 10.65 -3.99 -23.29
CA TYR A 402 10.77 -4.74 -24.54
C TYR A 402 12.23 -5.13 -24.82
N ALA A 403 13.18 -4.21 -24.59
CA ALA A 403 14.60 -4.47 -24.73
C ALA A 403 15.11 -5.53 -23.74
N LEU A 404 14.55 -5.60 -22.52
CA LEU A 404 14.84 -6.66 -21.56
C LEU A 404 14.40 -8.06 -22.03
N LEU A 405 13.38 -8.13 -22.89
CA LEU A 405 12.82 -9.38 -23.43
C LEU A 405 13.45 -9.79 -24.76
N LEU A 406 14.32 -8.97 -25.36
CA LEU A 406 14.96 -9.35 -26.61
C LEU A 406 15.95 -10.49 -26.38
N ASP A 407 15.73 -11.60 -27.09
CA ASP A 407 16.58 -12.77 -27.04
C ASP A 407 17.99 -12.44 -27.55
N PRO A 408 19.07 -12.97 -26.94
CA PRO A 408 20.44 -12.72 -27.41
C PRO A 408 20.76 -13.41 -28.74
N ALA A 409 20.04 -14.46 -29.13
CA ALA A 409 20.24 -15.16 -30.38
C ALA A 409 19.60 -14.38 -31.55
N PRO A 410 20.30 -14.30 -32.70
CA PRO A 410 19.91 -13.40 -33.78
C PRO A 410 18.59 -13.79 -34.47
N GLU A 411 18.23 -15.07 -34.52
CA GLU A 411 17.00 -15.53 -35.19
C GLU A 411 15.72 -15.25 -34.38
N PRO A 412 15.60 -15.66 -33.10
CA PRO A 412 14.48 -15.26 -32.24
C PRO A 412 14.34 -13.74 -32.14
N ARG A 413 15.45 -13.02 -31.96
CA ARG A 413 15.48 -11.55 -31.92
C ARG A 413 14.89 -10.90 -33.17
N ARG A 414 15.22 -11.41 -34.36
CA ARG A 414 14.64 -10.90 -35.63
C ARG A 414 13.14 -11.14 -35.72
N SER A 415 12.64 -12.25 -35.18
CA SER A 415 11.20 -12.52 -35.08
C SER A 415 10.53 -11.51 -34.15
N GLN A 416 11.08 -11.34 -32.94
CA GLN A 416 10.61 -10.39 -31.92
C GLN A 416 10.57 -8.94 -32.45
N LEU A 417 11.66 -8.46 -33.04
CA LEU A 417 11.73 -7.09 -33.56
C LEU A 417 10.73 -6.83 -34.69
N ARG A 418 10.48 -7.80 -35.59
CA ARG A 418 9.46 -7.66 -36.65
C ARG A 418 8.04 -7.58 -36.08
N ARG A 419 7.73 -8.39 -35.07
CA ARG A 419 6.43 -8.34 -34.38
C ARG A 419 6.27 -6.99 -33.68
N LEU A 420 7.32 -6.53 -33.00
CA LEU A 420 7.31 -5.27 -32.28
C LEU A 420 7.19 -4.06 -33.23
N GLU A 421 7.89 -4.04 -34.35
CA GLU A 421 7.79 -2.98 -35.35
C GLU A 421 6.36 -2.82 -35.90
N ALA A 422 5.64 -3.94 -36.07
CA ALA A 422 4.29 -3.95 -36.59
C ALA A 422 3.22 -3.52 -35.56
N ALA A 423 3.47 -3.71 -34.26
CA ALA A 423 2.46 -3.59 -33.21
C ALA A 423 2.77 -2.54 -32.13
N ALA A 424 4.02 -2.06 -32.05
CA ALA A 424 4.41 -1.03 -31.09
C ALA A 424 3.80 0.34 -31.43
N ASP A 425 3.58 1.14 -30.39
CA ASP A 425 3.22 2.54 -30.55
C ASP A 425 4.36 3.32 -31.24
N GLN A 426 3.98 4.41 -31.92
CA GLN A 426 4.91 5.26 -32.67
C GLN A 426 6.13 5.65 -31.82
N GLY A 427 7.33 5.40 -32.36
CA GLY A 427 8.61 5.69 -31.74
C GLY A 427 9.09 4.65 -30.70
N VAL A 428 8.21 3.90 -30.05
CA VAL A 428 8.61 2.95 -28.98
C VAL A 428 9.56 1.87 -29.53
N TYR A 429 9.35 1.44 -30.77
CA TYR A 429 10.26 0.51 -31.46
C TYR A 429 11.66 1.11 -31.65
N GLU A 430 11.75 2.35 -32.13
CA GLU A 430 13.02 3.05 -32.34
C GLU A 430 13.77 3.25 -31.01
N GLU A 431 13.04 3.60 -29.96
CA GLU A 431 13.58 3.72 -28.61
C GLU A 431 14.05 2.38 -28.04
N THR A 432 13.33 1.29 -28.33
CA THR A 432 13.73 -0.07 -27.95
C THR A 432 15.07 -0.43 -28.59
N LEU A 433 15.23 -0.14 -29.89
CA LEU A 433 16.50 -0.34 -30.59
C LEU A 433 17.63 0.53 -30.03
N ARG A 434 17.33 1.75 -29.61
CA ARG A 434 18.30 2.67 -28.99
C ARG A 434 18.81 2.13 -27.64
N LEU A 435 17.93 1.55 -26.83
CA LEU A 435 18.24 1.06 -25.48
C LEU A 435 18.82 -0.35 -25.45
N ALA A 436 18.49 -1.20 -26.43
CA ALA A 436 18.88 -2.61 -26.46
C ALA A 436 20.39 -2.86 -26.24
N PRO A 437 21.32 -2.13 -26.91
CA PRO A 437 22.76 -2.34 -26.69
C PRO A 437 23.21 -2.05 -25.25
N CYS A 438 22.62 -1.04 -24.60
CA CYS A 438 22.94 -0.69 -23.21
C CYS A 438 22.38 -1.75 -22.25
N ILE A 439 21.16 -2.24 -22.51
CA ILE A 439 20.49 -3.25 -21.68
C ILE A 439 21.14 -4.63 -21.83
N GLU A 440 21.65 -4.97 -23.01
CA GLU A 440 22.42 -6.22 -23.23
C GLU A 440 23.70 -6.28 -22.41
N GLN A 441 24.35 -5.13 -22.20
CA GLN A 441 25.56 -5.02 -21.37
C GLN A 441 25.24 -5.12 -19.88
N LEU A 442 23.97 -5.00 -19.48
CA LEU A 442 23.56 -5.20 -18.10
C LEU A 442 23.68 -6.69 -17.74
N GLY A 443 24.44 -6.97 -16.69
CA GLY A 443 24.47 -8.32 -16.11
C GLY A 443 23.06 -8.75 -15.67
N ARG A 444 22.80 -10.07 -15.67
CA ARG A 444 21.49 -10.65 -15.28
C ARG A 444 20.92 -10.06 -13.98
N ARG A 445 21.79 -9.77 -13.00
CA ARG A 445 21.44 -9.18 -11.70
C ARG A 445 20.76 -7.80 -11.78
N MET A 446 20.99 -7.02 -12.84
CA MET A 446 20.48 -5.66 -12.98
C MET A 446 19.15 -5.59 -13.75
N ARG A 447 18.69 -6.72 -14.32
CA ARG A 447 17.48 -6.77 -15.16
C ARG A 447 16.18 -6.59 -14.36
N LEU A 448 16.00 -7.31 -13.25
CA LEU A 448 14.83 -7.14 -12.39
C LEU A 448 14.78 -5.79 -11.67
N PRO A 449 15.89 -5.23 -11.16
CA PRO A 449 15.85 -3.88 -10.63
C PRO A 449 15.47 -2.82 -11.66
N LEU A 450 15.94 -2.96 -12.91
CA LEU A 450 15.50 -2.07 -14.00
C LEU A 450 13.98 -2.16 -14.21
N LEU A 451 13.41 -3.37 -14.12
CA LEU A 451 11.96 -3.57 -14.13
C LEU A 451 11.28 -2.83 -12.97
N GLU A 452 11.83 -2.91 -11.76
CA GLU A 452 11.28 -2.23 -10.57
C GLU A 452 11.27 -0.69 -10.73
N ILE A 453 12.31 -0.13 -11.35
CA ILE A 453 12.39 1.30 -11.70
C ILE A 453 11.37 1.67 -12.79
N ALA A 454 11.11 0.75 -13.73
CA ALA A 454 10.16 0.98 -14.82
C ALA A 454 8.68 0.90 -14.37
N LEU A 455 8.37 0.11 -13.34
CA LEU A 455 6.98 -0.15 -12.90
C LEU A 455 6.17 1.13 -12.59
N PRO A 456 6.70 2.13 -11.84
CA PRO A 456 5.96 3.37 -11.57
C PRO A 456 5.54 4.10 -12.84
N ALA A 457 6.45 4.21 -13.82
CA ALA A 457 6.18 4.87 -15.10
C ALA A 457 5.11 4.11 -15.91
N LEU A 458 5.16 2.78 -15.89
CA LEU A 458 4.17 1.93 -16.55
C LEU A 458 2.77 2.02 -15.92
N ARG A 459 2.67 2.31 -14.61
CA ARG A 459 1.38 2.51 -13.92
C ARG A 459 0.64 3.78 -14.34
N VAL A 460 1.32 4.72 -15.00
CA VAL A 460 0.74 5.99 -15.48
C VAL A 460 0.13 5.85 -16.89
N LEU A 461 0.33 4.71 -17.57
CA LEU A 461 -0.23 4.48 -18.90
C LEU A 461 -1.75 4.66 -18.91
N SER A 462 -2.32 5.09 -20.04
CA SER A 462 -3.77 5.03 -20.25
C SER A 462 -4.23 3.56 -20.39
N SER A 463 -5.51 3.28 -20.18
CA SER A 463 -6.06 1.93 -20.33
C SER A 463 -5.81 1.33 -21.73
N TRP A 464 -5.82 2.16 -22.77
CA TRP A 464 -5.51 1.75 -24.14
C TRP A 464 -4.01 1.43 -24.32
N GLN A 465 -3.13 2.31 -23.85
CA GLN A 465 -1.68 2.08 -23.89
C GLN A 465 -1.28 0.84 -23.09
N TYR A 466 -1.91 0.60 -21.93
CA TYR A 466 -1.69 -0.60 -21.14
C TYR A 466 -2.09 -1.87 -21.88
N GLN A 467 -3.25 -1.87 -22.54
CA GLN A 467 -3.69 -3.03 -23.31
C GLN A 467 -2.72 -3.34 -24.46
N ARG A 468 -2.31 -2.31 -25.22
CA ARG A 468 -1.28 -2.47 -26.27
C ARG A 468 0.05 -2.97 -25.73
N PHE A 469 0.50 -2.42 -24.61
CA PHE A 469 1.72 -2.86 -23.95
C PHE A 469 1.64 -4.33 -23.52
N GLN A 470 0.50 -4.76 -22.96
CA GLN A 470 0.26 -6.14 -22.58
C GLN A 470 0.27 -7.09 -23.80
N GLU A 471 -0.38 -6.70 -24.90
CA GLU A 471 -0.40 -7.49 -26.15
C GLU A 471 1.04 -7.68 -26.67
N ASN A 472 1.80 -6.60 -26.79
CA ASN A 472 3.20 -6.65 -27.24
C ASN A 472 4.10 -7.47 -26.30
N LEU A 473 3.89 -7.38 -24.99
CA LEU A 473 4.64 -8.15 -24.00
C LEU A 473 4.42 -9.66 -24.18
N VAL A 474 3.17 -10.08 -24.38
CA VAL A 474 2.83 -11.49 -24.63
C VAL A 474 3.43 -11.94 -25.97
N ASP A 475 3.27 -11.14 -27.02
CA ASP A 475 3.78 -11.46 -28.35
C ASP A 475 5.31 -11.58 -28.42
N LEU A 476 6.03 -10.84 -27.58
CA LEU A 476 7.50 -10.91 -27.48
C LEU A 476 7.97 -12.17 -26.75
N VAL A 477 7.29 -12.55 -25.66
CA VAL A 477 7.61 -13.75 -24.86
C VAL A 477 7.23 -15.04 -25.60
N GLU A 478 6.16 -15.01 -26.40
CA GLU A 478 5.71 -16.18 -27.17
C GLU A 478 6.33 -16.22 -28.59
N ALA A 479 7.31 -15.37 -28.89
CA ALA A 479 7.81 -15.20 -30.26
C ALA A 479 8.59 -16.41 -30.81
N ASP A 480 9.15 -17.23 -29.93
CA ASP A 480 10.03 -18.37 -30.23
C ASP A 480 9.49 -19.72 -29.73
N ASP A 481 8.23 -19.75 -29.27
CA ASP A 481 7.54 -20.91 -28.68
C ASP A 481 8.27 -21.54 -27.47
N VAL A 482 9.26 -20.86 -26.86
CA VAL A 482 10.03 -21.33 -25.71
C VAL A 482 10.14 -20.22 -24.67
N ILE A 483 9.37 -20.34 -23.59
CA ILE A 483 9.40 -19.35 -22.49
C ILE A 483 10.55 -19.67 -21.54
N ASP A 484 11.50 -18.74 -21.36
CA ASP A 484 12.53 -18.84 -20.32
C ASP A 484 11.99 -18.43 -18.94
N LEU A 485 12.65 -18.89 -17.87
CA LEU A 485 12.30 -18.56 -16.49
C LEU A 485 12.32 -17.05 -16.23
N PHE A 486 13.28 -16.33 -16.81
CA PHE A 486 13.37 -14.88 -16.69
C PHE A 486 12.17 -14.19 -17.34
N GLU A 487 11.81 -14.59 -18.56
CA GLU A 487 10.68 -14.03 -19.31
C GLU A 487 9.35 -14.28 -18.61
N TRP A 488 9.14 -15.52 -18.15
CA TRP A 488 7.98 -15.88 -17.34
C TRP A 488 7.93 -15.07 -16.04
N SER A 489 9.05 -14.95 -15.32
CA SER A 489 9.11 -14.22 -14.04
C SER A 489 8.83 -12.74 -14.23
N LEU A 490 9.44 -12.11 -15.25
CA LEU A 490 9.24 -10.71 -15.61
C LEU A 490 7.77 -10.47 -15.99
N GLN A 491 7.23 -11.26 -16.90
CA GLN A 491 5.83 -11.16 -17.33
C GLN A 491 4.87 -11.30 -16.15
N ARG A 492 5.13 -12.28 -15.26
CA ARG A 492 4.31 -12.52 -14.06
C ARG A 492 4.31 -11.32 -13.12
N ILE A 493 5.50 -10.82 -12.75
CA ILE A 493 5.65 -9.69 -11.82
C ILE A 493 4.95 -8.45 -12.39
N LEU A 494 5.24 -8.14 -13.66
CA LEU A 494 4.78 -6.93 -14.30
C LEU A 494 3.26 -6.95 -14.55
N LEU A 495 2.71 -8.03 -15.11
CA LEU A 495 1.27 -8.14 -15.31
C LEU A 495 0.50 -8.15 -13.98
N ARG A 496 1.06 -8.79 -12.95
CA ARG A 496 0.45 -8.84 -11.61
C ARG A 496 0.36 -7.44 -10.99
N ASP A 497 1.45 -6.68 -11.05
CA ASP A 497 1.52 -5.35 -10.44
C ASP A 497 0.71 -4.32 -11.23
N MET A 498 0.67 -4.42 -12.56
CA MET A 498 -0.10 -3.49 -13.39
C MET A 498 -1.61 -3.78 -13.35
N GLN A 499 -2.03 -5.04 -13.25
CA GLN A 499 -3.46 -5.39 -13.11
C GLN A 499 -4.11 -4.74 -11.88
N ALA A 500 -3.34 -4.48 -10.82
CA ALA A 500 -3.79 -3.77 -9.63
C ALA A 500 -4.14 -2.31 -9.95
N SER A 501 -3.27 -1.61 -10.68
CA SER A 501 -3.44 -0.20 -11.04
C SER A 501 -4.54 0.05 -12.07
N PHE A 502 -4.80 -0.91 -12.96
CA PHE A 502 -5.80 -0.80 -14.04
C PHE A 502 -7.16 -1.46 -13.72
N GLY A 503 -7.43 -1.72 -12.44
CA GLY A 503 -8.79 -2.00 -11.94
C GLY A 503 -9.33 -3.41 -12.21
N ARG A 504 -8.48 -4.39 -12.56
CA ARG A 504 -8.93 -5.77 -12.88
C ARG A 504 -8.81 -6.78 -11.73
N LEU A 505 -8.23 -6.40 -10.59
CA LEU A 505 -8.15 -7.32 -9.44
C LEU A 505 -9.41 -7.26 -8.58
N GLY A 506 -10.37 -8.13 -8.88
CA GLY A 506 -11.49 -8.38 -7.97
C GLY A 506 -11.01 -8.88 -6.59
N PRO A 507 -11.74 -8.60 -5.50
CA PRO A 507 -11.36 -9.02 -4.16
C PRO A 507 -11.25 -10.55 -4.08
N ARG A 508 -10.02 -11.07 -3.97
CA ARG A 508 -9.76 -12.52 -3.89
C ARG A 508 -10.23 -13.04 -2.53
N ARG A 509 -11.32 -13.81 -2.53
CA ARG A 509 -11.81 -14.49 -1.33
C ARG A 509 -10.79 -15.55 -0.92
N VAL A 510 -10.34 -15.48 0.33
CA VAL A 510 -9.54 -16.55 0.94
C VAL A 510 -10.35 -17.84 0.91
N ARG A 511 -9.78 -18.91 0.38
CA ARG A 511 -10.39 -20.25 0.32
C ARG A 511 -9.64 -21.29 1.13
N HIS A 512 -8.34 -21.10 1.33
CA HIS A 512 -7.47 -22.11 1.92
C HIS A 512 -6.97 -21.64 3.29
N ALA A 513 -7.40 -22.35 4.34
CA ALA A 513 -7.04 -22.05 5.72
C ALA A 513 -5.89 -22.92 6.26
N SER A 514 -5.52 -23.99 5.54
CA SER A 514 -4.49 -24.92 5.98
C SER A 514 -3.55 -25.30 4.83
N VAL A 515 -2.30 -25.59 5.17
CA VAL A 515 -1.28 -26.06 4.21
C VAL A 515 -1.73 -27.36 3.51
N ARG A 516 -2.46 -28.24 4.22
CA ARG A 516 -3.01 -29.47 3.65
C ARG A 516 -3.99 -29.22 2.50
N SER A 517 -4.75 -28.12 2.54
CA SER A 517 -5.73 -27.78 1.50
C SER A 517 -5.13 -27.26 0.19
N VAL A 518 -3.81 -27.05 0.14
CA VAL A 518 -3.06 -26.59 -1.04
C VAL A 518 -1.85 -27.48 -1.32
N ALA A 519 -1.87 -28.72 -0.82
CA ALA A 519 -0.72 -29.61 -0.87
C ALA A 519 -0.31 -29.97 -2.32
N SER A 520 -1.29 -30.15 -3.22
CA SER A 520 -1.02 -30.38 -4.64
C SER A 520 -0.31 -29.20 -5.29
N SER A 521 -0.78 -27.97 -5.03
CA SER A 521 -0.20 -26.73 -5.54
C SER A 521 1.21 -26.50 -4.98
N LEU A 522 1.42 -26.84 -3.71
CA LEU A 522 2.74 -26.83 -3.08
C LEU A 522 3.68 -27.86 -3.71
N ALA A 523 3.20 -29.04 -4.08
CA ALA A 523 4.03 -30.07 -4.71
C ALA A 523 4.53 -29.61 -6.09
N VAL A 524 3.68 -28.94 -6.88
CA VAL A 524 4.09 -28.32 -8.15
C VAL A 524 5.17 -27.26 -7.91
N LEU A 525 4.91 -26.31 -7.01
CA LEU A 525 5.85 -25.23 -6.70
C LEU A 525 7.21 -25.75 -6.22
N MET A 526 7.23 -26.68 -5.25
CA MET A 526 8.47 -27.25 -4.72
C MET A 526 9.22 -28.06 -5.79
N SER A 527 8.51 -28.75 -6.68
CA SER A 527 9.14 -29.53 -7.75
C SER A 527 9.80 -28.62 -8.78
N VAL A 528 9.14 -27.52 -9.17
CA VAL A 528 9.74 -26.51 -10.06
C VAL A 528 11.00 -25.91 -9.43
N LEU A 529 10.92 -25.46 -8.17
CA LEU A 529 12.08 -24.89 -7.47
C LEU A 529 13.25 -25.88 -7.39
N ALA A 530 12.97 -27.16 -7.12
CA ALA A 530 13.97 -28.21 -7.08
C ALA A 530 14.66 -28.44 -8.45
N TYR A 531 13.90 -28.37 -9.56
CA TYR A 531 14.46 -28.53 -10.90
C TYR A 531 15.25 -27.30 -11.39
N VAL A 532 14.91 -26.10 -10.90
CA VAL A 532 15.65 -24.87 -11.23
C VAL A 532 17.02 -24.84 -10.53
N GLY A 533 17.11 -25.32 -9.29
CA GLY A 533 18.35 -25.34 -8.53
C GLY A 533 19.41 -26.31 -9.08
N ASP A 534 19.02 -27.55 -9.40
CA ASP A 534 19.96 -28.54 -9.93
C ASP A 534 19.29 -29.49 -10.93
N ARG A 535 19.96 -29.74 -12.07
CA ARG A 535 19.51 -30.68 -13.10
C ARG A 535 19.70 -32.15 -12.69
N ASN A 536 20.49 -32.41 -11.65
CA ASN A 536 20.68 -33.76 -11.12
C ASN A 536 19.43 -34.24 -10.35
N PRO A 537 18.77 -35.34 -10.76
CA PRO A 537 17.57 -35.84 -10.11
C PRO A 537 17.70 -36.10 -8.61
N GLN A 538 18.88 -36.57 -8.15
CA GLN A 538 19.12 -36.84 -6.72
C GLN A 538 19.33 -35.58 -5.90
N ALA A 539 19.81 -34.49 -6.53
CA ALA A 539 19.94 -33.20 -5.87
C ALA A 539 18.57 -32.51 -5.80
N ALA A 540 17.81 -32.54 -6.89
CA ALA A 540 16.43 -32.05 -6.93
C ALA A 540 15.54 -32.75 -5.89
N GLU A 541 15.64 -34.07 -5.73
CA GLU A 541 14.86 -34.80 -4.72
C GLU A 541 15.24 -34.40 -3.29
N ARG A 542 16.52 -34.12 -3.03
CA ARG A 542 16.99 -33.60 -1.73
C ARG A 542 16.47 -32.18 -1.47
N ALA A 543 16.49 -31.31 -2.48
CA ALA A 543 15.96 -29.95 -2.40
C ALA A 543 14.45 -29.95 -2.13
N PHE A 544 13.70 -30.74 -2.89
CA PHE A 544 12.27 -30.95 -2.68
C PHE A 544 11.98 -31.44 -1.26
N ALA A 545 12.69 -32.46 -0.79
CA ALA A 545 12.50 -33.01 0.56
C ALA A 545 12.85 -31.97 1.65
N ALA A 546 13.86 -31.13 1.45
CA ALA A 546 14.23 -30.07 2.38
C ALA A 546 13.10 -29.05 2.55
N GLY A 547 12.53 -28.55 1.44
CA GLY A 547 11.37 -27.66 1.47
C GLY A 547 10.12 -28.33 2.04
N TRP A 548 9.86 -29.58 1.64
CA TRP A 548 8.65 -30.32 2.04
C TRP A 548 8.59 -30.59 3.56
N ARG A 549 9.74 -30.84 4.21
CA ARG A 549 9.81 -31.02 5.68
C ARG A 549 9.28 -29.81 6.45
N VAL A 550 9.50 -28.59 5.94
CA VAL A 550 9.03 -27.34 6.56
C VAL A 550 7.50 -27.27 6.63
N LEU A 551 6.81 -27.91 5.67
CA LEU A 551 5.35 -27.93 5.57
C LEU A 551 4.69 -28.87 6.59
N SER A 552 5.46 -29.78 7.21
CA SER A 552 4.96 -30.80 8.16
C SER A 552 3.76 -31.59 7.59
N LEU A 553 3.79 -31.86 6.29
CA LEU A 553 2.80 -32.68 5.59
C LEU A 553 3.28 -34.13 5.47
N PRO A 554 2.39 -35.09 5.16
CA PRO A 554 2.80 -36.45 4.80
C PRO A 554 3.83 -36.42 3.66
N GLU A 555 4.71 -37.42 3.61
CA GLU A 555 5.71 -37.51 2.53
C GLU A 555 5.04 -37.46 1.16
N TRP A 556 5.63 -36.65 0.29
CA TRP A 556 5.24 -36.50 -1.10
C TRP A 556 6.48 -36.76 -1.96
N ARG A 557 6.29 -37.18 -3.20
CA ARG A 557 7.39 -37.42 -4.15
C ARG A 557 7.56 -36.27 -5.13
N LEU A 558 8.79 -36.01 -5.52
CA LEU A 558 9.10 -35.06 -6.59
C LEU A 558 8.25 -35.40 -7.83
N LEU A 559 7.54 -34.41 -8.38
CA LEU A 559 6.70 -34.59 -9.55
C LEU A 559 7.58 -34.77 -10.81
N PRO A 560 7.13 -35.53 -11.82
CA PRO A 560 7.86 -35.64 -13.08
C PRO A 560 7.93 -34.28 -13.79
N HIS A 561 8.97 -34.08 -14.60
CA HIS A 561 9.24 -32.80 -15.27
C HIS A 561 8.06 -32.33 -16.17
N GLU A 562 7.32 -33.27 -16.76
CA GLU A 562 6.11 -33.02 -17.57
C GLU A 562 4.98 -32.36 -16.77
N ALA A 563 4.94 -32.53 -15.45
CA ALA A 563 3.94 -31.93 -14.56
C ALA A 563 4.45 -30.63 -13.91
N CYS A 564 5.60 -30.12 -14.34
CA CYS A 564 6.28 -28.95 -13.78
C CYS A 564 6.43 -27.80 -14.80
N GLY A 565 5.52 -27.72 -15.77
CA GLY A 565 5.48 -26.61 -16.72
C GLY A 565 5.04 -25.29 -16.07
N PHE A 566 5.27 -24.19 -16.79
CA PHE A 566 4.87 -22.84 -16.35
C PHE A 566 3.35 -22.69 -16.23
N THR A 567 2.58 -23.43 -17.03
CA THR A 567 1.11 -23.47 -16.95
C THR A 567 0.62 -24.06 -15.64
N GLU A 568 1.19 -25.17 -15.21
CA GLU A 568 0.89 -25.84 -13.95
C GLU A 568 1.32 -24.98 -12.76
N LEU A 569 2.51 -24.37 -12.85
CA LEU A 569 3.01 -23.43 -11.86
C LEU A 569 2.10 -22.21 -11.73
N ASP A 570 1.59 -21.69 -12.84
CA ASP A 570 0.65 -20.58 -12.87
C ASP A 570 -0.65 -20.89 -12.14
N ALA A 571 -1.23 -22.05 -12.42
CA ALA A 571 -2.44 -22.53 -11.75
C ALA A 571 -2.19 -22.72 -10.24
N ALA A 572 -1.05 -23.32 -9.88
CA ALA A 572 -0.65 -23.54 -8.50
C ALA A 572 -0.51 -22.21 -7.72
N LEU A 573 0.14 -21.21 -8.31
CA LEU A 573 0.34 -19.90 -7.67
C LEU A 573 -0.96 -19.11 -7.51
N VAL A 574 -1.91 -19.25 -8.45
CA VAL A 574 -3.25 -18.66 -8.32
C VAL A 574 -4.01 -19.27 -7.14
N GLU A 575 -3.86 -20.56 -6.90
CA GLU A 575 -4.45 -21.25 -5.74
C GLU A 575 -3.77 -20.83 -4.43
N LEU A 576 -2.44 -20.81 -4.40
CA LEU A 576 -1.64 -20.40 -3.25
C LEU A 576 -1.93 -18.96 -2.81
N ASP A 577 -2.14 -18.04 -3.76
CA ASP A 577 -2.52 -16.66 -3.45
C ASP A 577 -3.87 -16.56 -2.70
N ARG A 578 -4.78 -17.54 -2.86
CA ARG A 578 -6.07 -17.60 -2.15
C ARG A 578 -5.96 -18.19 -0.73
N SER A 579 -4.75 -18.32 -0.21
CA SER A 579 -4.46 -18.87 1.13
C SER A 579 -4.37 -17.80 2.22
N LEU A 580 -4.53 -18.23 3.47
CA LEU A 580 -4.30 -17.37 4.63
C LEU A 580 -2.81 -16.93 4.75
N PRO A 581 -2.54 -15.77 5.40
CA PRO A 581 -1.17 -15.28 5.61
C PRO A 581 -0.23 -16.33 6.21
N GLN A 582 -0.68 -17.11 7.21
CA GLN A 582 0.13 -18.18 7.80
C GLN A 582 0.49 -19.30 6.81
N VAL A 583 -0.42 -19.62 5.89
CA VAL A 583 -0.16 -20.62 4.85
C VAL A 583 0.86 -20.05 3.86
N LYS A 584 0.67 -18.80 3.41
CA LYS A 584 1.63 -18.10 2.54
C LYS A 584 3.03 -18.01 3.16
N LYS A 585 3.12 -17.72 4.46
CA LYS A 585 4.38 -17.75 5.22
C LYS A 585 5.07 -19.11 5.10
N ARG A 586 4.35 -20.18 5.45
CA ARG A 586 4.91 -21.55 5.39
C ARG A 586 5.28 -21.97 3.98
N THR A 587 4.53 -21.52 2.96
CA THR A 587 4.89 -21.71 1.56
C THR A 587 6.24 -21.08 1.23
N LEU A 588 6.47 -19.82 1.65
CA LEU A 588 7.75 -19.13 1.43
C LEU A 588 8.89 -19.75 2.26
N GLU A 589 8.63 -20.15 3.50
CA GLU A 589 9.62 -20.87 4.33
C GLU A 589 10.03 -22.20 3.69
N ALA A 590 9.08 -22.93 3.12
CA ALA A 590 9.34 -24.16 2.37
C ALA A 590 10.10 -23.89 1.06
N ALA A 591 9.73 -22.83 0.33
CA ALA A 591 10.43 -22.43 -0.89
C ALA A 591 11.89 -22.06 -0.62
N VAL A 592 12.14 -21.30 0.46
CA VAL A 592 13.51 -20.99 0.90
C VAL A 592 14.24 -22.25 1.36
N GLY A 593 13.59 -23.14 2.10
CA GLY A 593 14.17 -24.43 2.47
C GLY A 593 14.54 -25.29 1.25
N CYS A 594 13.80 -25.16 0.15
CA CYS A 594 14.09 -25.85 -1.11
C CYS A 594 15.36 -25.30 -1.77
N ILE A 595 15.43 -23.98 -2.01
CA ILE A 595 16.57 -23.34 -2.72
C ILE A 595 17.84 -23.23 -1.89
N THR A 596 17.77 -23.46 -0.57
CA THR A 596 18.95 -23.42 0.32
C THR A 596 19.49 -24.80 0.65
N ALA A 597 18.92 -25.86 0.07
CA ALA A 597 19.24 -27.24 0.41
C ALA A 597 20.71 -27.62 0.12
N ASP A 598 21.31 -26.99 -0.90
CA ASP A 598 22.69 -27.20 -1.35
C ASP A 598 23.67 -26.13 -0.84
N ARG A 599 23.17 -25.14 -0.08
CA ARG A 599 23.89 -23.95 0.41
C ARG A 599 24.43 -23.02 -0.70
N GLN A 600 23.97 -23.16 -1.94
CA GLN A 600 24.34 -22.30 -3.05
C GLN A 600 23.10 -21.82 -3.78
N VAL A 601 22.66 -20.60 -3.48
CA VAL A 601 21.49 -20.04 -4.18
C VAL A 601 21.94 -19.45 -5.51
N SER A 602 21.34 -19.90 -6.61
CA SER A 602 21.50 -19.38 -7.97
C SER A 602 20.67 -18.11 -8.21
N VAL A 603 20.97 -17.36 -9.28
CA VAL A 603 20.25 -16.10 -9.58
C VAL A 603 18.80 -16.46 -9.93
N ASP A 604 18.65 -17.46 -10.79
CA ASP A 604 17.40 -18.03 -11.27
C ASP A 604 16.48 -18.49 -10.12
N GLU A 605 17.02 -19.12 -9.07
CA GLU A 605 16.25 -19.46 -7.86
C GLU A 605 15.74 -18.23 -7.09
N THR A 606 16.57 -17.19 -6.96
CA THR A 606 16.17 -15.94 -6.32
C THR A 606 15.08 -15.23 -7.14
N GLU A 607 15.20 -15.21 -8.47
CA GLU A 607 14.22 -14.59 -9.37
C GLU A 607 12.88 -15.32 -9.30
N LEU A 608 12.90 -16.65 -9.37
CA LEU A 608 11.69 -17.47 -9.22
C LEU A 608 11.05 -17.28 -7.84
N LEU A 609 11.83 -17.25 -6.76
CA LEU A 609 11.31 -17.01 -5.42
C LEU A 609 10.65 -15.62 -5.30
N ARG A 610 11.22 -14.58 -5.93
CA ARG A 610 10.61 -13.25 -6.00
C ARG A 610 9.31 -13.27 -6.80
N ALA A 611 9.27 -13.92 -7.95
CA ALA A 611 8.05 -14.08 -8.76
C ALA A 611 6.93 -14.83 -8.00
N VAL A 612 7.31 -15.86 -7.24
CA VAL A 612 6.41 -16.62 -6.34
C VAL A 612 5.87 -15.71 -5.22
N SER A 613 6.74 -14.91 -4.60
CA SER A 613 6.35 -13.96 -3.55
C SER A 613 5.40 -12.88 -4.08
N ALA A 614 5.71 -12.29 -5.23
CA ALA A 614 4.87 -11.30 -5.90
C ALA A 614 3.50 -11.88 -6.28
N SER A 615 3.47 -13.13 -6.76
CA SER A 615 2.23 -13.85 -7.10
C SER A 615 1.31 -14.02 -5.89
N MET A 616 1.87 -14.26 -4.71
CA MET A 616 1.13 -14.36 -3.44
C MET A 616 0.92 -13.01 -2.74
N SER A 617 1.27 -11.89 -3.37
CA SER A 617 1.20 -10.54 -2.78
C SER A 617 1.96 -10.40 -1.47
N CYS A 618 3.10 -11.08 -1.37
CA CYS A 618 4.03 -11.00 -0.24
C CYS A 618 5.24 -10.12 -0.64
N PRO A 619 5.52 -9.02 0.08
CA PRO A 619 6.67 -8.18 -0.22
C PRO A 619 7.97 -8.91 0.13
N MET A 620 8.85 -9.10 -0.84
CA MET A 620 10.13 -9.78 -0.62
C MET A 620 11.29 -8.84 -0.95
N PRO A 621 12.05 -8.38 0.07
CA PRO A 621 13.20 -7.55 -0.18
C PRO A 621 14.27 -8.32 -0.98
N PRO A 622 15.18 -7.61 -1.67
CA PRO A 622 16.28 -8.25 -2.39
C PRO A 622 17.11 -9.17 -1.48
N ILE A 623 17.45 -10.36 -1.95
CA ILE A 623 18.31 -11.28 -1.20
C ILE A 623 19.76 -10.84 -1.38
N LEU A 624 20.32 -10.19 -0.36
CA LEU A 624 21.74 -9.81 -0.32
C LEU A 624 22.60 -11.07 -0.20
N ARG A 625 23.51 -11.31 -1.16
CA ARG A 625 24.47 -12.42 -1.08
C ARG A 625 25.74 -12.01 -0.35
N SER A 626 26.27 -12.92 0.46
CA SER A 626 27.70 -12.98 0.78
C SER A 626 28.45 -13.37 -0.51
N CYS A 627 29.36 -12.54 -0.99
CA CYS A 627 30.39 -12.98 -1.94
C CYS A 627 31.42 -13.85 -1.22
#